data_AF-A0A7I7L5R4-F1
#
_entry.id   AF-A0A7I7L5R4-F1
#
_cell.length_a   1.000
_cell.length_b   1.000
_cell.length_c   1.000
_cell.angle_alpha   90.00
_cell.angle_beta   90.00
_cell.angle_gamma   90.00
#
_symmetry.space_group_name_H-M   'P 1'
#
loop_
_entity.id
_entity.type
_entity.pdbx_description
1 polymer ?
#
loop_
_entity_poly.entity_id
_entity_poly.type
_entity_poly.pdbx_seq_one_letter_code
_entity_poly.pdbx_strand_id
1 'polypeptide(L)'
;MTSLLEPDPTTQGLFTLFDPFGKVIERLPIQTHRLDDIGEIEHLDLLKIDIQGGELAVFQNGREKLAEVVAVQTEVSFITLYRDQPRFGDVDLELRSQGFVPHCIPNAVKRWVIGDFVVGGSPSRPLNQILETDIVYVRDFFDPDAMTAEQLKHLAMISHHCYGSFDLAFRCVQLLQARGAVGPASAQRYLDIYRRAVHHKSALWRAQNGASRLKHRLRASAAKWTRSPGRGR
;
A
#
# COMPACT_ATOMS: atom_id res chain seq x y z
N MET A 1 6.78 -19.93 7.51
CA MET A 1 5.66 -19.01 7.78
C MET A 1 5.13 -19.36 9.15
N THR A 2 4.69 -18.37 9.93
CA THR A 2 4.13 -18.57 11.27
C THR A 2 2.83 -17.80 11.33
N SER A 3 1.78 -18.41 11.90
CA SER A 3 0.50 -17.77 12.15
C SER A 3 -0.06 -18.26 13.49
N LEU A 4 -0.91 -17.44 14.10
CA LEU A 4 -1.71 -17.84 15.27
C LEU A 4 -2.94 -18.65 14.85
N LEU A 5 -3.27 -18.68 13.56
CA LEU A 5 -4.40 -19.42 13.01
C LEU A 5 -3.96 -20.74 12.37
N GLU A 6 -4.89 -21.69 12.38
CA GLU A 6 -4.69 -23.00 11.77
C GLU A 6 -4.76 -22.88 10.24
N PRO A 7 -3.79 -23.40 9.47
CA PRO A 7 -3.89 -23.51 8.01
C PRO A 7 -5.19 -24.22 7.58
N ASP A 8 -5.89 -23.67 6.59
CA ASP A 8 -7.01 -24.37 5.95
C ASP A 8 -6.51 -25.19 4.76
N PRO A 9 -6.43 -26.53 4.87
CA PRO A 9 -5.91 -27.37 3.79
C PRO A 9 -6.79 -27.31 2.54
N THR A 10 -8.08 -26.95 2.67
CA THR A 10 -9.00 -26.89 1.53
C THR A 10 -8.66 -25.69 0.65
N THR A 11 -8.54 -24.51 1.23
CA THR A 11 -8.25 -23.29 0.46
C THR A 11 -6.78 -23.21 0.06
N GLN A 12 -5.86 -23.68 0.89
CA GLN A 12 -4.45 -23.73 0.51
C GLN A 12 -4.19 -24.74 -0.61
N GLY A 13 -4.86 -25.90 -0.58
CA GLY A 13 -4.76 -26.89 -1.66
C GLY A 13 -5.33 -26.43 -3.01
N LEU A 14 -6.13 -25.36 -3.05
CA LEU A 14 -6.53 -24.70 -4.30
C LEU A 14 -5.37 -23.98 -4.98
N PHE A 15 -4.28 -23.72 -4.27
CA PHE A 15 -3.12 -22.98 -4.75
C PHE A 15 -1.87 -23.85 -4.55
N THR A 16 -1.53 -24.72 -5.49
CA THR A 16 -0.46 -25.75 -5.34
C THR A 16 0.90 -25.19 -4.86
N LEU A 17 1.18 -23.92 -5.13
CA LEU A 17 2.35 -23.22 -4.62
C LEU A 17 2.37 -23.05 -3.08
N PHE A 18 1.23 -23.19 -2.40
CA PHE A 18 1.09 -23.15 -0.94
C PHE A 18 1.36 -24.49 -0.25
N ASP A 19 1.34 -25.62 -0.96
CA ASP A 19 1.59 -26.95 -0.39
C ASP A 19 2.83 -27.03 0.53
N PRO A 20 4.01 -26.46 0.19
CA PRO A 20 5.15 -26.47 1.10
C PRO A 20 5.00 -25.53 2.29
N PHE A 21 4.17 -24.48 2.19
CA PHE A 21 3.99 -23.46 3.23
C PHE A 21 2.86 -23.79 4.22
N GLY A 22 1.90 -24.61 3.79
CA GLY A 22 0.73 -24.99 4.59
C GLY A 22 0.95 -26.09 5.63
N LYS A 23 2.09 -26.78 5.56
CA LYS A 23 2.40 -27.87 6.48
C LYS A 23 2.81 -27.34 7.85
N VAL A 24 2.01 -27.67 8.87
CA VAL A 24 2.38 -27.41 10.28
C VAL A 24 3.53 -28.33 10.67
N ILE A 25 4.67 -27.73 11.03
CA ILE A 25 5.86 -28.45 11.50
C ILE A 25 5.99 -28.50 13.02
N GLU A 26 5.41 -27.51 13.72
CA GLU A 26 5.49 -27.36 15.18
C GLU A 26 4.31 -26.51 15.68
N ARG A 27 3.90 -26.72 16.93
CA ARG A 27 2.93 -25.87 17.62
C ARG A 27 3.48 -25.44 18.97
N LEU A 28 3.50 -24.14 19.19
CA LEU A 28 4.00 -23.54 20.43
C LEU A 28 2.90 -22.70 21.07
N PRO A 29 2.63 -22.85 22.38
CA PRO A 29 1.78 -21.91 23.09
C PRO A 29 2.51 -20.56 23.17
N ILE A 30 1.84 -19.49 22.73
CA ILE A 30 2.37 -18.13 22.78
C ILE A 30 1.39 -17.27 23.58
N GLN A 31 1.91 -16.53 24.56
CA GLN A 31 1.15 -15.52 25.27
C GLN A 31 1.04 -14.27 24.41
N THR A 32 -0.17 -13.74 24.27
CA THR A 32 -0.46 -12.49 23.55
C THR A 32 -1.05 -11.46 24.49
N HIS A 33 -0.94 -10.20 24.10
CA HIS A 33 -1.53 -9.05 24.79
C HIS A 33 -2.48 -8.32 23.84
N ARG A 34 -3.53 -7.72 24.38
CA ARG A 34 -4.35 -6.78 23.61
C ARG A 34 -3.49 -5.59 23.23
N LEU A 35 -3.75 -4.96 22.09
CA LEU A 35 -3.01 -3.77 21.68
C LEU A 35 -3.14 -2.67 22.73
N ASP A 36 -4.34 -2.45 23.28
CA ASP A 36 -4.57 -1.46 24.35
C ASP A 36 -3.73 -1.71 25.61
N ASP A 37 -3.38 -2.96 25.90
CA ASP A 37 -2.66 -3.35 27.13
C ASP A 37 -1.12 -3.22 26.98
N ILE A 38 -0.60 -2.85 25.82
CA ILE A 38 0.86 -2.67 25.59
C ILE A 38 1.30 -1.28 26.06
N GLY A 39 1.78 -1.19 27.30
CA GLY A 39 2.14 0.07 27.95
C GLY A 39 3.29 0.82 27.30
N GLU A 40 4.20 0.12 26.62
CA GLU A 40 5.36 0.70 25.93
C GLU A 40 4.98 1.55 24.71
N ILE A 41 3.76 1.38 24.20
CA ILE A 41 3.21 2.17 23.07
C ILE A 41 2.40 3.32 23.66
N GLU A 42 3.05 4.41 24.04
CA GLU A 42 2.36 5.58 24.61
C GLU A 42 1.53 6.34 23.56
N HIS A 43 2.08 6.50 22.36
CA HIS A 43 1.43 7.20 21.24
C HIS A 43 1.55 6.37 19.95
N LEU A 44 0.50 6.41 19.13
CA LEU A 44 0.44 5.67 17.87
C LEU A 44 -0.20 6.54 16.78
N ASP A 45 0.60 6.97 15.81
CA ASP A 45 0.12 7.76 14.67
C ASP A 45 -0.20 6.89 13.44
N LEU A 46 0.63 5.86 13.22
CA LEU A 46 0.55 4.93 12.11
C LEU A 46 0.70 3.50 12.62
N LEU A 47 -0.28 2.66 12.30
CA LEU A 47 -0.18 1.21 12.51
C LEU A 47 0.04 0.51 11.16
N LYS A 48 1.21 -0.09 10.97
CA LYS A 48 1.42 -1.10 9.91
C LYS A 48 1.30 -2.48 10.53
N ILE A 49 0.39 -3.31 10.02
CA ILE A 49 0.15 -4.66 10.53
C ILE A 49 -0.03 -5.66 9.40
N ASP A 50 0.63 -6.81 9.55
CA ASP A 50 0.56 -7.97 8.66
C ASP A 50 1.00 -9.15 9.53
N ILE A 51 0.02 -9.77 10.17
CA ILE A 51 0.20 -10.86 11.15
C ILE A 51 -0.58 -12.11 10.73
N GLN A 52 -0.84 -12.25 9.44
CA GLN A 52 -1.33 -13.47 8.80
C GLN A 52 -2.69 -13.94 9.35
N GLY A 53 -3.64 -13.00 9.45
CA GLY A 53 -5.05 -13.28 9.79
C GLY A 53 -5.48 -12.82 11.18
N GLY A 54 -4.57 -12.34 12.02
CA GLY A 54 -4.89 -11.82 13.35
C GLY A 54 -5.36 -10.36 13.38
N GLU A 55 -5.44 -9.69 12.23
CA GLU A 55 -5.60 -8.24 12.13
C GLU A 55 -6.91 -7.76 12.79
N LEU A 56 -8.03 -8.43 12.52
CA LEU A 56 -9.34 -8.07 13.08
C LEU A 56 -9.32 -8.11 14.62
N ALA A 57 -8.71 -9.14 15.21
CA ALA A 57 -8.62 -9.28 16.66
C ALA A 57 -7.80 -8.15 17.28
N VAL A 58 -6.72 -7.71 16.62
CA VAL A 58 -5.94 -6.55 17.04
C VAL A 58 -6.77 -5.27 16.99
N PHE A 59 -7.54 -5.06 15.91
CA PHE A 59 -8.38 -3.86 15.79
C PHE A 59 -9.47 -3.80 16.86
N GLN A 60 -10.14 -4.92 17.11
CA GLN A 60 -11.19 -5.01 18.13
C GLN A 60 -10.66 -4.79 19.56
N ASN A 61 -9.42 -5.18 19.82
CA ASN A 61 -8.77 -5.08 21.13
C ASN A 61 -7.76 -3.93 21.25
N GLY A 62 -7.78 -3.00 20.28
CA GLY A 62 -6.89 -1.86 20.20
C GLY A 62 -7.62 -0.53 20.09
N ARG A 63 -8.92 -0.48 20.41
CA ARG A 63 -9.79 0.66 20.12
C ARG A 63 -9.34 1.94 20.81
N GLU A 64 -8.76 1.84 22.02
CA GLU A 64 -8.29 3.01 22.76
C GLU A 64 -7.06 3.59 22.08
N LYS A 65 -6.04 2.77 21.80
CA LYS A 65 -4.84 3.26 21.08
C LYS A 65 -5.14 3.67 19.65
N LEU A 66 -6.02 2.95 18.97
CA LEU A 66 -6.44 3.25 17.60
C LEU A 66 -7.24 4.55 17.50
N ALA A 67 -7.77 5.12 18.59
CA ALA A 67 -8.45 6.41 18.56
C ALA A 67 -7.50 7.58 18.18
N GLU A 68 -6.22 7.48 18.53
CA GLU A 68 -5.20 8.49 18.20
C GLU A 68 -4.62 8.31 16.79
N VAL A 69 -4.70 7.10 16.25
CA VAL A 69 -4.12 6.74 14.96
C VAL A 69 -4.75 7.50 13.81
N VAL A 70 -3.90 7.99 12.90
CA VAL A 70 -4.33 8.72 11.70
C VAL A 70 -4.24 7.88 10.43
N ALA A 71 -3.46 6.79 10.45
CA ALA A 71 -3.38 5.86 9.34
C ALA A 71 -3.14 4.42 9.81
N VAL A 72 -3.77 3.46 9.13
CA VAL A 72 -3.56 2.02 9.33
C VAL A 72 -3.25 1.41 7.97
N GLN A 73 -2.10 0.75 7.84
CA GLN A 73 -1.83 -0.14 6.71
C GLN A 73 -1.97 -1.57 7.18
N THR A 74 -2.92 -2.30 6.58
CA THR A 74 -3.19 -3.69 6.93
C THR A 74 -3.20 -4.56 5.69
N GLU A 75 -2.65 -5.77 5.80
CA GLU A 75 -2.96 -6.83 4.85
C GLU A 75 -4.42 -7.26 5.05
N VAL A 76 -5.13 -7.51 3.95
CA VAL A 76 -6.48 -8.06 3.94
C VAL A 76 -6.55 -9.23 2.98
N SER A 77 -7.32 -10.26 3.34
CA SER A 77 -7.50 -11.46 2.53
C SER A 77 -8.85 -11.45 1.82
N PHE A 78 -8.83 -11.57 0.50
CA PHE A 78 -10.01 -11.81 -0.33
C PHE A 78 -10.40 -13.29 -0.31
N ILE A 79 -9.42 -14.18 -0.24
CA ILE A 79 -9.58 -15.61 -0.01
C ILE A 79 -8.78 -15.97 1.25
N THR A 80 -9.42 -16.64 2.20
CA THR A 80 -8.82 -17.00 3.49
C THR A 80 -7.97 -18.25 3.36
N LEU A 81 -6.73 -18.19 3.84
CA LEU A 81 -5.79 -19.31 3.84
C LEU A 81 -5.73 -20.05 5.18
N TYR A 82 -6.30 -19.46 6.22
CA TYR A 82 -6.40 -20.05 7.54
C TYR A 82 -7.85 -20.23 7.94
N ARG A 83 -8.10 -21.21 8.82
CA ARG A 83 -9.41 -21.46 9.42
C ARG A 83 -9.82 -20.25 10.25
N ASP A 84 -11.09 -19.86 10.11
CA ASP A 84 -11.70 -18.73 10.81
C ASP A 84 -10.97 -17.38 10.60
N GLN A 85 -10.14 -17.28 9.56
CA GLN A 85 -9.48 -16.03 9.20
C GLN A 85 -10.53 -14.98 8.80
N PRO A 86 -10.44 -13.75 9.34
CA PRO A 86 -11.26 -12.64 8.90
C PRO A 86 -11.08 -12.36 7.41
N ARG A 87 -12.19 -12.08 6.72
CA ARG A 87 -12.14 -11.66 5.32
C ARG A 87 -11.94 -10.16 5.24
N PHE A 88 -11.56 -9.66 4.06
CA PHE A 88 -11.50 -8.23 3.76
C PHE A 88 -12.73 -7.46 4.26
N GLY A 89 -13.95 -7.98 4.03
CA GLY A 89 -15.18 -7.32 4.43
C GLY A 89 -15.30 -7.13 5.95
N ASP A 90 -14.83 -8.09 6.74
CA ASP A 90 -14.89 -8.03 8.21
C ASP A 90 -13.91 -6.96 8.73
N VAL A 91 -12.70 -6.92 8.16
CA VAL A 91 -11.68 -5.91 8.49
C VAL A 91 -12.13 -4.50 8.07
N ASP A 92 -12.70 -4.36 6.87
CA ASP A 92 -13.19 -3.07 6.36
C ASP A 92 -14.30 -2.50 7.25
N LEU A 93 -15.28 -3.33 7.64
CA LEU A 93 -16.37 -2.91 8.51
C LEU A 93 -15.86 -2.50 9.91
N GLU A 94 -14.91 -3.24 10.47
CA GLU A 94 -14.32 -2.90 11.78
C GLU A 94 -13.60 -1.55 11.73
N LEU A 95 -12.69 -1.34 10.78
CA LEU A 95 -11.94 -0.08 10.67
C LEU A 95 -12.88 1.11 10.39
N ARG A 96 -13.90 0.94 9.56
CA ARG A 96 -14.94 1.97 9.34
C ARG A 96 -15.72 2.28 10.62
N SER A 97 -16.07 1.26 11.41
CA SER A 97 -16.77 1.46 12.69
C SER A 97 -15.95 2.28 13.68
N GLN A 98 -14.62 2.30 13.51
CA GLN A 98 -13.70 3.09 14.32
C GLN A 98 -13.39 4.47 13.73
N GLY A 99 -14.04 4.88 12.63
CA GLY A 99 -13.87 6.21 12.02
C GLY A 99 -12.74 6.32 11.00
N PHE A 100 -12.33 5.20 10.40
CA PHE A 100 -11.39 5.19 9.29
C PHE A 100 -12.10 5.08 7.93
N VAL A 101 -11.46 5.60 6.89
CA VAL A 101 -11.88 5.46 5.49
C VAL A 101 -10.76 4.83 4.66
N PRO A 102 -11.06 3.94 3.70
CA PRO A 102 -10.04 3.41 2.81
C PRO A 102 -9.47 4.53 1.94
N HIS A 103 -8.15 4.62 1.89
CA HIS A 103 -7.44 5.69 1.18
C HIS A 103 -6.78 5.19 -0.10
N CYS A 104 -5.93 4.16 -0.02
CA CYS A 104 -5.23 3.64 -1.18
C CYS A 104 -4.79 2.18 -0.99
N ILE A 105 -4.40 1.56 -2.10
CA ILE A 105 -3.76 0.25 -2.15
C ILE A 105 -2.28 0.52 -2.54
N PRO A 106 -1.33 0.47 -1.59
CA PRO A 106 0.04 0.93 -1.82
C PRO A 106 0.86 -0.03 -2.69
N ASN A 107 0.48 -1.32 -2.71
CA ASN A 107 1.13 -2.39 -3.44
C ASN A 107 0.18 -3.04 -4.45
N ALA A 108 0.70 -3.75 -5.44
CA ALA A 108 -0.17 -4.51 -6.34
C ALA A 108 -0.96 -5.58 -5.57
N VAL A 109 -2.25 -5.74 -5.90
CA VAL A 109 -3.08 -6.85 -5.40
C VAL A 109 -2.39 -8.18 -5.73
N LYS A 110 -2.10 -8.97 -4.70
CA LYS A 110 -1.45 -10.27 -4.86
C LYS A 110 -2.44 -11.21 -5.52
N ARG A 111 -1.99 -11.80 -6.63
CA ARG A 111 -2.76 -12.77 -7.41
C ARG A 111 -2.05 -14.10 -7.39
N TRP A 112 -2.82 -15.17 -7.50
CA TRP A 112 -2.32 -16.54 -7.50
C TRP A 112 -2.93 -17.36 -8.64
N VAL A 113 -2.26 -18.46 -8.98
CA VAL A 113 -2.73 -19.43 -9.96
C VAL A 113 -3.60 -20.45 -9.23
N ILE A 114 -4.78 -20.76 -9.77
CA ILE A 114 -5.64 -21.81 -9.23
C ILE A 114 -5.13 -23.17 -9.72
N GLY A 115 -4.89 -24.08 -8.79
CA GLY A 115 -4.37 -25.43 -9.02
C GLY A 115 -3.05 -25.44 -9.79
N ASP A 116 -2.88 -26.45 -10.64
CA ASP A 116 -1.64 -26.72 -11.37
C ASP A 116 -1.55 -25.98 -12.72
N PHE A 117 -2.28 -24.86 -12.88
CA PHE A 117 -2.35 -24.17 -14.17
C PHE A 117 -1.06 -23.40 -14.51
N VAL A 118 -0.09 -24.07 -15.14
CA VAL A 118 1.21 -23.48 -15.50
C VAL A 118 1.24 -23.05 -16.97
N VAL A 119 1.49 -21.77 -17.24
CA VAL A 119 1.74 -21.24 -18.59
C VAL A 119 3.21 -20.88 -18.76
N GLY A 120 3.86 -21.44 -19.79
CA GLY A 120 5.25 -21.11 -20.12
C GLY A 120 6.29 -21.63 -19.12
N GLY A 121 5.96 -22.69 -18.36
CA GLY A 121 6.88 -23.33 -17.40
C GLY A 121 7.12 -22.55 -16.11
N SER A 122 6.41 -21.43 -15.89
CA SER A 122 6.51 -20.64 -14.65
C SER A 122 5.24 -20.80 -13.82
N PRO A 123 5.27 -21.62 -12.75
CA PRO A 123 4.10 -21.81 -11.88
C PRO A 123 3.78 -20.55 -11.05
N SER A 124 4.76 -19.67 -10.87
CA SER A 124 4.64 -18.43 -10.08
C SER A 124 4.10 -17.24 -10.85
N ARG A 125 3.68 -17.40 -12.11
CA ARG A 125 3.08 -16.29 -12.88
C ARG A 125 1.57 -16.28 -12.66
N PRO A 126 1.05 -15.41 -11.77
CA PRO A 126 -0.37 -15.39 -11.51
C PRO A 126 -1.16 -14.85 -12.69
N LEU A 127 -2.41 -15.29 -12.78
CA LEU A 127 -3.37 -14.84 -13.78
C LEU A 127 -4.35 -13.86 -13.15
N ASN A 128 -5.56 -14.31 -12.82
CA ASN A 128 -6.67 -13.42 -12.46
C ASN A 128 -7.15 -13.55 -11.01
N GLN A 129 -6.91 -14.69 -10.34
CA GLN A 129 -7.43 -14.92 -8.99
C GLN A 129 -6.71 -14.02 -7.99
N ILE A 130 -7.44 -13.09 -7.38
CA ILE A 130 -6.95 -12.26 -6.27
C ILE A 130 -6.90 -13.08 -4.99
N LEU A 131 -5.91 -12.83 -4.15
CA LEU A 131 -5.74 -13.52 -2.88
C LEU A 131 -5.77 -12.53 -1.71
N GLU A 132 -4.86 -11.57 -1.71
CA GLU A 132 -4.66 -10.63 -0.61
C GLU A 132 -4.06 -9.33 -1.14
N THR A 133 -4.11 -8.28 -0.34
CA THR A 133 -3.42 -7.01 -0.63
C THR A 133 -3.24 -6.21 0.65
N ASP A 134 -2.26 -5.31 0.66
CA ASP A 134 -2.25 -4.19 1.60
C ASP A 134 -3.35 -3.17 1.22
N ILE A 135 -4.04 -2.65 2.23
CA ILE A 135 -4.89 -1.44 2.12
C ILE A 135 -4.45 -0.44 3.19
N VAL A 136 -4.34 0.83 2.80
CA VAL A 136 -4.15 1.96 3.70
C VAL A 136 -5.51 2.57 3.99
N TYR A 137 -5.85 2.62 5.27
CA TYR A 137 -6.96 3.36 5.83
C TYR A 137 -6.41 4.62 6.49
N VAL A 138 -7.16 5.72 6.41
CA VAL A 138 -6.83 6.98 7.10
C VAL A 138 -8.02 7.43 7.93
N ARG A 139 -7.75 8.19 8.99
CA ARG A 139 -8.81 8.84 9.77
C ARG A 139 -9.65 9.70 8.84
N ASP A 140 -10.98 9.66 9.03
CA ASP A 140 -11.91 10.38 8.17
C ASP A 140 -11.54 11.87 8.03
N PHE A 141 -11.19 12.28 6.81
CA PHE A 141 -10.82 13.65 6.44
C PHE A 141 -11.97 14.41 5.74
N PHE A 142 -13.14 13.78 5.59
CA PHE A 142 -14.39 14.42 5.16
C PHE A 142 -14.96 15.27 6.29
N ASP A 143 -14.86 14.78 7.53
CA ASP A 143 -15.19 15.54 8.74
C ASP A 143 -13.97 16.36 9.21
N PRO A 144 -13.99 17.69 9.05
CA PRO A 144 -12.86 18.52 9.45
C PRO A 144 -12.65 18.55 10.96
N ASP A 145 -13.57 18.09 11.81
CA ASP A 145 -13.46 18.13 13.28
C ASP A 145 -13.05 16.77 13.89
N ALA A 146 -12.99 15.71 13.09
CA ALA A 146 -12.62 14.36 13.53
C ALA A 146 -11.15 14.19 13.96
N MET A 147 -10.29 15.18 13.70
CA MET A 147 -8.86 15.15 14.03
C MET A 147 -8.39 16.42 14.72
N THR A 148 -7.42 16.28 15.63
CA THR A 148 -6.68 17.41 16.21
C THR A 148 -5.72 18.04 15.19
N ALA A 149 -5.16 19.21 15.52
CA ALA A 149 -4.13 19.83 14.67
C ALA A 149 -2.86 18.97 14.59
N GLU A 150 -2.45 18.28 15.66
CA GLU A 150 -1.29 17.39 15.60
C GLU A 150 -1.55 16.17 14.72
N GLN A 151 -2.71 15.54 14.84
CA GLN A 151 -3.11 14.43 13.97
C GLN A 151 -3.11 14.83 12.49
N LEU A 152 -3.61 16.03 12.14
CA LEU A 152 -3.55 16.52 10.77
C LEU A 152 -2.11 16.74 10.28
N LYS A 153 -1.17 17.15 11.14
CA LYS A 153 0.25 17.25 10.78
C LYS A 153 0.84 15.87 10.51
N HIS A 154 0.57 14.89 11.37
CA HIS A 154 1.04 13.52 11.20
C HIS A 154 0.46 12.88 9.93
N LEU A 155 -0.84 13.04 9.68
CA LEU A 155 -1.47 12.55 8.45
C LEU A 155 -0.86 13.22 7.21
N ALA A 156 -0.57 14.52 7.24
CA ALA A 156 0.10 15.20 6.13
C ALA A 156 1.48 14.61 5.82
N MET A 157 2.28 14.36 6.87
CA MET A 157 3.62 13.79 6.73
C MET A 157 3.58 12.35 6.22
N ILE A 158 2.72 11.50 6.79
CA ILE A 158 2.52 10.10 6.38
C ILE A 158 2.04 10.05 4.92
N SER A 159 1.01 10.83 4.58
CA SER A 159 0.46 10.87 3.22
C SER A 159 1.52 11.27 2.19
N HIS A 160 2.34 12.29 2.50
CA HIS A 160 3.39 12.74 1.61
C HIS A 160 4.53 11.73 1.47
N HIS A 161 5.10 11.28 2.60
CA HIS A 161 6.38 10.57 2.63
C HIS A 161 6.23 9.05 2.49
N CYS A 162 5.17 8.48 3.06
CA CYS A 162 4.96 7.03 3.04
C CYS A 162 4.17 6.59 1.80
N TYR A 163 3.15 7.36 1.42
CA TYR A 163 2.18 6.93 0.40
C TYR A 163 2.19 7.77 -0.88
N GLY A 164 2.92 8.89 -0.91
CA GLY A 164 2.95 9.79 -2.06
C GLY A 164 1.59 10.42 -2.40
N SER A 165 0.63 10.42 -1.46
CA SER A 165 -0.65 11.11 -1.60
C SER A 165 -0.46 12.60 -1.29
N PHE A 166 0.09 13.30 -2.29
CA PHE A 166 0.37 14.72 -2.19
C PHE A 166 -0.90 15.56 -2.07
N ASP A 167 -2.02 15.07 -2.60
CA ASP A 167 -3.35 15.66 -2.53
C ASP A 167 -3.96 15.56 -1.13
N LEU A 168 -3.88 14.40 -0.46
CA LEU A 168 -4.31 14.27 0.94
C LEU A 168 -3.42 15.11 1.87
N ALA A 169 -2.11 15.10 1.64
CA ALA A 169 -1.20 15.97 2.38
C ALA A 169 -1.54 17.46 2.19
N PHE A 170 -1.84 17.88 0.96
CA PHE A 170 -2.31 19.24 0.69
C PHE A 170 -3.63 19.57 1.42
N ARG A 171 -4.61 18.64 1.41
CA ARG A 171 -5.86 18.79 2.14
C ARG A 171 -5.62 19.01 3.64
N CYS A 172 -4.73 18.24 4.24
CA CYS A 172 -4.36 18.41 5.65
C CYS A 172 -3.76 19.80 5.91
N VAL A 173 -2.86 20.26 5.04
CA VAL A 173 -2.28 21.62 5.15
C VAL A 173 -3.34 22.72 5.01
N GLN A 174 -4.35 22.55 4.16
CA GLN A 174 -5.47 23.49 4.06
C GLN A 174 -6.28 23.55 5.36
N LEU A 175 -6.61 22.41 5.95
CA LEU A 175 -7.34 22.34 7.22
C LEU A 175 -6.53 22.96 8.36
N LEU A 176 -5.23 22.67 8.44
CA LEU A 176 -4.33 23.29 9.40
C LEU A 176 -4.25 24.81 9.25
N GLN A 177 -4.20 25.31 8.01
CA GLN A 177 -4.17 26.74 7.73
C GLN A 177 -5.49 27.40 8.15
N ALA A 178 -6.63 26.77 7.85
CA ALA A 178 -7.95 27.28 8.24
C ALA A 178 -8.10 27.37 9.77
N ARG A 179 -7.45 26.47 10.51
CA ARG A 179 -7.40 26.47 11.98
C ARG A 179 -6.35 27.42 12.58
N GLY A 180 -5.54 28.08 11.76
CA GLY A 180 -4.42 28.90 12.25
C GLY A 180 -3.27 28.10 12.87
N ALA A 181 -3.26 26.77 12.72
CA ALA A 181 -2.23 25.88 13.28
C ALA A 181 -0.91 25.91 12.48
N VAL A 182 -0.94 26.49 11.28
CA VAL A 182 0.24 26.78 10.46
C VAL A 182 0.14 28.19 9.89
N GLY A 183 1.27 28.79 9.51
CA GLY A 183 1.30 30.16 9.01
C GLY A 183 0.43 30.39 7.76
N PRO A 184 0.03 31.65 7.48
CA PRO A 184 -0.74 31.98 6.29
C PRO A 184 0.00 31.56 5.02
N ALA A 185 -0.75 31.25 3.97
CA ALA A 185 -0.26 30.76 2.68
C ALA A 185 0.54 29.43 2.72
N SER A 186 0.46 28.65 3.81
CA SER A 186 1.08 27.31 3.89
C SER A 186 0.59 26.37 2.79
N ALA A 187 -0.71 26.39 2.48
CA ALA A 187 -1.27 25.59 1.40
C ALA A 187 -0.66 25.97 0.04
N GLN A 188 -0.55 27.26 -0.24
CA GLN A 188 0.07 27.74 -1.48
C GLN A 188 1.55 27.36 -1.56
N ARG A 189 2.31 27.54 -0.46
CA ARG A 189 3.72 27.11 -0.39
C ARG A 189 3.89 25.63 -0.67
N TYR A 190 3.01 24.79 -0.11
CA TYR A 190 3.04 23.35 -0.36
C TYR A 190 2.83 23.01 -1.84
N LEU A 191 1.84 23.63 -2.49
CA LEU A 191 1.61 23.47 -3.94
C LEU A 191 2.82 23.89 -4.77
N ASP A 192 3.45 25.00 -4.42
CA ASP A 192 4.62 25.52 -5.15
C ASP A 192 5.83 24.59 -5.02
N ILE A 193 6.06 24.03 -3.82
CA ILE A 193 7.09 23.00 -3.59
C ILE A 193 6.82 21.78 -4.49
N TYR A 194 5.58 21.27 -4.50
CA TYR A 194 5.23 20.11 -5.30
C TYR A 194 5.39 20.37 -6.80
N ARG A 195 4.92 21.52 -7.30
CA ARG A 195 5.08 21.92 -8.71
C ARG A 195 6.55 21.95 -9.11
N ARG A 196 7.42 22.55 -8.29
CA ARG A 196 8.88 22.57 -8.55
C ARG A 196 9.46 21.16 -8.63
N ALA A 197 9.07 20.28 -7.72
CA ALA A 197 9.54 18.89 -7.70
C ALA A 197 9.09 18.10 -8.96
N VAL A 198 7.83 18.26 -9.39
CA VAL A 198 7.29 17.61 -10.59
C VAL A 198 7.95 18.14 -11.86
N HIS A 199 8.13 19.46 -11.97
CA HIS A 199 8.82 20.07 -13.11
C HIS A 199 10.28 19.60 -13.19
N HIS A 200 10.97 19.48 -12.05
CA HIS A 200 12.33 18.95 -12.00
C HIS A 200 12.39 17.48 -12.43
N LYS A 201 11.51 16.61 -11.92
CA LYS A 201 11.43 15.19 -12.36
C LYS A 201 11.09 15.07 -13.84
N SER A 202 10.15 15.88 -14.33
CA SER A 202 9.77 15.90 -15.75
C SER A 202 10.90 16.43 -16.64
N ALA A 203 11.67 17.41 -16.18
CA ALA A 203 12.83 17.96 -16.89
C ALA A 203 14.00 16.96 -16.91
N LEU A 204 14.29 16.30 -15.78
CA LEU A 204 15.28 15.22 -15.69
C LEU A 204 14.90 14.04 -16.60
N TRP A 205 13.64 13.61 -16.57
CA TRP A 205 13.13 12.57 -17.45
C TRP A 205 13.27 12.97 -18.93
N ARG A 206 12.96 14.22 -19.30
CA ARG A 206 13.16 14.73 -20.66
C ARG A 206 14.64 14.81 -21.04
N ALA A 207 15.53 15.20 -20.13
CA ALA A 207 16.97 15.27 -20.37
C ALA A 207 17.57 13.87 -20.60
N GLN A 208 17.19 12.90 -19.75
CA GLN A 208 17.64 11.51 -19.85
C GLN A 208 17.07 10.80 -21.09
N ASN A 209 15.79 11.03 -21.43
CA ASN A 209 15.13 10.36 -22.56
C ASN A 209 15.24 11.12 -23.89
N GLY A 210 15.59 12.40 -23.87
CA GLY A 210 15.92 13.19 -25.05
C GLY A 210 17.22 12.72 -25.72
N ALA A 211 18.23 12.39 -24.93
CA ALA A 211 19.49 11.81 -25.41
C ALA A 211 19.31 10.43 -26.07
N SER A 212 18.42 9.59 -25.52
CA SER A 212 18.08 8.27 -26.06
C SER A 212 17.35 8.37 -27.41
N ARG A 213 16.47 9.36 -27.59
CA ARG A 213 15.80 9.63 -28.88
C ARG A 213 16.74 10.15 -29.96
N LEU A 214 17.78 10.92 -29.61
CA LEU A 214 18.79 11.38 -30.56
C LEU A 214 19.69 10.23 -31.04
N LYS A 215 20.09 9.33 -30.14
CA LYS A 215 20.84 8.11 -30.49
C LYS A 215 20.05 7.18 -31.42
N HIS A 216 18.74 7.05 -31.21
CA HIS A 216 17.88 6.24 -32.09
C HIS A 216 17.70 6.85 -33.48
N ARG A 217 17.59 8.19 -33.59
CA ARG A 217 17.50 8.89 -34.89
C ARG A 217 18.80 8.84 -35.69
N LEU A 218 19.96 8.93 -35.03
CA LEU A 218 21.27 8.82 -35.68
C LEU A 218 21.54 7.38 -36.20
N ARG A 219 21.15 6.35 -35.43
CA ARG A 219 21.23 4.94 -35.89
C ARG A 219 20.27 4.64 -37.05
N ALA A 220 19.06 5.19 -37.05
CA ALA A 220 18.11 5.04 -38.16
C ALA A 220 18.55 5.76 -39.44
N SER A 221 19.28 6.88 -39.32
CA SER A 221 19.85 7.60 -40.46
C SER A 221 21.07 6.88 -41.04
N ALA A 222 21.92 6.27 -40.21
CA ALA A 222 23.08 5.48 -40.67
C ALA A 222 22.65 4.21 -41.42
N ALA A 223 21.57 3.55 -40.99
CA ALA A 223 21.03 2.36 -41.66
C ALA A 223 20.36 2.64 -43.02
N LYS A 224 19.96 3.90 -43.29
CA LYS A 224 19.44 4.32 -44.60
C LYS A 224 20.55 4.56 -45.63
N TRP A 225 21.77 4.86 -45.19
CA TRP A 225 22.91 5.13 -46.08
C TRP A 225 23.61 3.86 -46.56
N THR A 226 23.48 2.74 -45.85
CA THR A 226 24.07 1.44 -46.22
C THR A 226 23.19 0.61 -47.17
N ARG A 227 22.01 1.11 -47.55
CA ARG A 227 21.09 0.47 -48.51
C ARG A 227 20.84 1.35 -49.74
N SER A 228 21.90 1.61 -50.51
CA SER A 228 21.76 2.03 -51.92
C SER A 228 22.58 1.06 -52.79
N PRO A 229 21.95 0.15 -53.55
CA PRO A 229 22.66 -0.68 -54.51
C PRO A 229 22.91 0.12 -55.79
N GLY A 230 24.16 0.12 -56.25
CA GLY A 230 24.52 0.61 -57.58
C GLY A 230 23.77 -0.16 -58.67
N ARG A 231 23.19 0.57 -59.62
CA ARG A 231 22.78 0.02 -60.91
C ARG A 231 23.94 0.20 -61.89
N GLY A 232 24.57 -0.91 -62.27
CA GLY A 232 25.46 -0.98 -63.41
C GLY A 232 24.71 -0.73 -64.72
N ARG A 233 25.40 -0.09 -65.66
CA ARG A 233 25.19 -0.25 -67.09
C ARG A 233 26.20 -1.26 -67.60
#